data_AF-A0A927UQK9-F1
#
_entry.id   AF-A0A927UQK9-F1
#
_cell.length_a   1.000
_cell.length_b   1.000
_cell.length_c   1.000
_cell.angle_alpha   90.00
_cell.angle_beta   90.00
_cell.angle_gamma   90.00
#
_symmetry.space_group_name_H-M   'P 1'
#
loop_
_entity.id
_entity.type
_entity.pdbx_description
1 polymer ?
#
loop_
_entity_poly.entity_id
_entity_poly.type
_entity_poly.pdbx_seq_one_letter_code
_entity_poly.pdbx_strand_id
1 'polypeptide(L)' 'MEARDELRKLRESTGMNRREFCEYFEIPYMTVTDWELGKRRVPQYLLRLMAYKIEIEKLADKKNQEKTEDKK' A
#
# COMPACT_ATOMS: atom_id res chain seq x y z
N MET A 1 8.20 -14.81 -6.50
CA MET A 1 6.89 -14.55 -5.86
C MET A 1 6.00 -13.95 -6.94
N GLU A 2 4.74 -14.33 -7.04
CA GLU A 2 3.89 -13.73 -8.07
C GLU A 2 3.47 -12.31 -7.64
N ALA A 3 3.34 -11.40 -8.60
CA ALA A 3 3.00 -9.99 -8.33
C ALA A 3 1.68 -9.81 -7.56
N ARG A 4 0.76 -10.78 -7.68
CA ARG A 4 -0.48 -10.84 -6.92
C ARG A 4 -0.24 -11.07 -5.42
N ASP A 5 0.73 -11.92 -5.08
CA ASP A 5 1.02 -12.29 -3.70
C ASP A 5 1.71 -11.11 -2.99
N GLU A 6 2.57 -10.41 -3.73
CA GLU A 6 3.22 -9.19 -3.26
C GLU A 6 2.21 -8.06 -3.05
N LEU A 7 1.27 -7.84 -3.98
CA LEU A 7 0.18 -6.87 -3.81
C LEU A 7 -0.67 -7.17 -2.58
N ARG A 8 -1.03 -8.45 -2.37
CA ARG A 8 -1.83 -8.87 -1.22
C ARG A 8 -1.10 -8.62 0.10
N LYS A 9 0.18 -9.02 0.18
CA LYS A 9 1.03 -8.76 1.35
C LYS A 9 1.19 -7.27 1.61
N LEU A 10 1.37 -6.47 0.55
CA LEU A 10 1.49 -5.03 0.67
C LEU A 10 0.24 -4.43 1.30
N ARG A 11 -0.95 -4.78 0.79
CA ARG A 11 -2.24 -4.34 1.37
C ARG A 11 -2.37 -4.78 2.83
N GLU A 12 -2.12 -6.05 3.13
CA GLU A 12 -2.20 -6.57 4.51
C GLU A 12 -1.22 -5.84 5.45
N SER A 13 -0.04 -5.42 4.96
CA SER A 13 0.96 -4.66 5.75
C SER A 13 0.58 -3.20 6.03
N THR A 14 -0.42 -2.67 5.33
CA THR A 14 -0.97 -1.33 5.60
C THR A 14 -2.04 -1.35 6.69
N GLY A 15 -2.62 -2.51 7.01
CA GLY A 15 -3.77 -2.61 7.90
C GLY A 15 -5.10 -2.12 7.29
N MET A 16 -5.10 -1.64 6.04
CA MET A 16 -6.30 -1.16 5.35
C MET A 16 -7.14 -2.32 4.83
N ASN A 17 -8.46 -2.16 4.91
CA ASN A 17 -9.38 -3.05 4.19
C ASN A 17 -9.28 -2.79 2.67
N ARG A 18 -9.81 -3.69 1.83
CA ARG A 18 -9.67 -3.57 0.36
C ARG A 18 -10.28 -2.27 -0.17
N ARG A 19 -11.39 -1.80 0.39
CA ARG A 19 -12.06 -0.56 -0.05
C ARG A 19 -11.19 0.66 0.28
N GLU A 20 -10.69 0.75 1.50
CA GLU A 20 -9.78 1.82 1.94
C GLU A 20 -8.51 1.84 1.10
N PHE A 21 -7.93 0.68 0.81
CA PHE A 21 -6.76 0.59 -0.06
C PHE A 21 -7.03 1.10 -1.48
N CYS A 22 -8.21 0.80 -2.03
CA CYS A 22 -8.64 1.30 -3.33
C CYS A 22 -8.85 2.81 -3.33
N GLU A 23 -9.50 3.34 -2.30
CA GLU A 23 -9.72 4.78 -2.13
C GLU A 23 -8.37 5.52 -1.94
N TYR A 24 -7.45 4.97 -1.15
CA TYR A 24 -6.14 5.57 -0.86
C TYR A 24 -5.20 5.65 -2.08
N PHE A 25 -5.25 4.67 -2.98
CA PHE A 25 -4.50 4.68 -4.23
C PHE A 25 -5.31 5.24 -5.41
N GLU A 26 -6.56 5.61 -5.20
CA GLU A 26 -7.50 6.05 -6.24
C GLU A 26 -7.66 5.03 -7.38
N ILE A 27 -7.63 3.74 -7.03
CA ILE A 27 -7.74 2.63 -7.98
C ILE A 27 -9.14 2.03 -7.87
N PRO A 28 -9.83 1.74 -8.98
CA PRO A 28 -11.11 1.07 -8.93
C PRO A 28 -11.03 -0.28 -8.21
N TYR A 29 -12.01 -0.55 -7.34
CA TYR A 29 -12.09 -1.79 -6.56
C TYR A 29 -12.00 -3.07 -7.42
N MET A 30 -12.64 -3.04 -8.59
CA MET A 30 -12.61 -4.15 -9.54
C MET A 30 -11.20 -4.42 -10.08
N THR A 31 -10.39 -3.38 -10.26
CA THR A 31 -9.02 -3.51 -10.76
C THR A 31 -8.11 -4.20 -9.75
N VAL A 32 -8.18 -3.80 -8.47
CA VAL A 32 -7.45 -4.46 -7.39
C VAL A 32 -7.92 -5.91 -7.23
N THR A 33 -9.23 -6.15 -7.34
CA THR A 33 -9.82 -7.50 -7.29
C THR A 33 -9.30 -8.38 -8.43
N ASP A 34 -9.27 -7.87 -9.67
CA ASP A 34 -8.75 -8.60 -10.82
C ASP A 34 -7.26 -8.94 -10.68
N TRP A 35 -6.47 -8.05 -10.07
CA TRP A 35 -5.06 -8.30 -9.76
C TRP A 35 -4.88 -9.36 -8.67
N GLU A 36 -5.62 -9.26 -7.57
CA GLU A 36 -5.57 -10.25 -6.47
C GLU A 36 -6.05 -11.64 -6.93
N LEU A 37 -7.06 -11.70 -7.80
CA LEU A 37 -7.57 -12.95 -8.39
C LEU A 37 -6.69 -13.49 -9.54
N GLY A 38 -5.67 -12.75 -9.97
CA GLY A 38 -4.78 -13.13 -11.06
C GLY A 38 -5.42 -13.08 -12.46
N LYS A 39 -6.60 -12.46 -12.60
CA LYS A 39 -7.24 -12.22 -13.91
C LYS A 39 -6.44 -11.24 -14.77
N ARG A 40 -5.74 -10.31 -14.13
CA ARG A 40 -4.80 -9.36 -14.75
C ARG A 40 -3.52 -9.31 -13.95
N ARG A 41 -2.37 -9.12 -14.61
CA ARG A 41 -1.11 -8.84 -13.91
C ARG A 41 -1.07 -7.38 -13.47
N VAL A 42 -0.71 -7.14 -12.22
CA VAL A 42 -0.37 -5.79 -11.77
C VAL A 42 0.91 -5.34 -12.46
N PRO A 43 0.98 -4.10 -12.97
CA PRO A 43 2.22 -3.57 -13.51
C PRO A 43 3.29 -3.49 -12.41
N GLN A 44 4.48 -4.01 -12.69
CA GLN A 44 5.56 -4.10 -11.70
C GLN A 44 6.03 -2.73 -11.19
N TYR A 45 6.01 -1.70 -12.05
CA TYR A 45 6.34 -0.35 -11.64
C TYR A 45 5.32 0.21 -10.64
N LEU A 46 4.03 -0.10 -10.82
CA LEU A 46 2.98 0.39 -9.95
C LEU A 46 3.12 -0.20 -8.54
N LEU A 47 3.42 -1.50 -8.46
CA LEU A 47 3.67 -2.17 -7.18
C LEU A 47 4.85 -1.53 -6.43
N ARG A 48 5.94 -1.19 -7.14
CA ARG A 48 7.07 -0.46 -6.54
C ARG A 48 6.68 0.93 -6.05
N LEU A 49 5.87 1.67 -6.82
CA LEU A 49 5.39 3.00 -6.43
C LEU A 49 4.47 2.93 -5.20
N MET A 50 3.60 1.93 -5.13
CA MET A 50 2.74 1.70 -3.97
C MET A 50 3.58 1.43 -2.71
N ALA A 51 4.56 0.54 -2.80
CA ALA A 51 5.47 0.22 -1.70
C ALA A 51 6.24 1.46 -1.24
N TYR A 52 6.80 2.23 -2.18
CA TYR A 52 7.51 3.47 -1.89
C TYR A 52 6.64 4.50 -1.17
N LYS A 53 5.41 4.73 -1.63
CA LYS A 53 4.47 5.67 -1.00
C LYS A 53 4.21 5.29 0.47
N ILE A 54 3.94 4.01 0.73
CA ILE A 54 3.67 3.48 2.08
C ILE A 54 4.89 3.64 2.99
N GLU A 55 6.10 3.35 2.49
CA GLU A 55 7.33 3.50 3.28
C GLU A 55 7.61 4.96 3.64
N ILE A 56 7.44 5.89 2.70
CA ILE A 56 7.66 7.32 2.93
C ILE A 56 6.67 7.86 3.97
N GLU A 57 5.40 7.49 3.90
CA GLU A 57 4.40 7.90 4.89
C GLU A 57 4.73 7.34 6.28
N LYS A 58 5.09 6.05 6.38
CA LYS A 58 5.53 5.45 7.65
C LYS A 58 6.75 6.16 8.24
N LEU A 59 7.70 6.62 7.40
CA LEU A 59 8.86 7.38 7.84
C LEU A 59 8.49 8.81 8.29
N ALA A 60 7.53 9.45 7.62
CA ALA A 60 7.03 10.76 8.00
C ALA A 60 6.32 10.70 9.37
N ASP A 61 5.49 9.67 9.59
CA ASP A 61 4.79 9.46 10.86
C ASP A 61 5.76 9.23 12.02
N LYS A 62 6.81 8.42 11.82
CA LYS A 62 7.87 8.21 12.81
C LYS A 62 8.58 9.51 13.20
N LYS A 63 8.96 10.33 12.20
CA LYS A 63 9.60 11.63 12.44
C LYS A 63 8.69 12.61 13.18
N ASN A 64 7.36 12.51 12.99
CA ASN A 64 6.40 13.34 13.70
C ASN A 64 6.24 12.88 15.16
N GLN A 65 6.30 11.58 15.44
CA GLN A 65 6.26 11.05 16.81
C GLN A 65 7.51 11.43 17.61
N GLU A 66 8.71 11.28 17.04
CA GLU A 66 9.99 11.65 17.68
C GLU A 66 10.02 13.15 18.07
N LYS A 67 9.53 14.04 17.18
CA LYS A 67 9.44 15.49 17.47
C LYS A 67 8.45 15.86 18.58
N THR A 68 7.51 14.99 18.90
CA THR A 68 6.48 15.24 19.92
C THR A 68 6.96 14.81 21.31
N GLU A 69 7.86 13.82 21.36
CA GLU A 69 8.48 13.33 22.61
C GLU A 69 9.61 14.25 23.09
N ASP A 70 10.40 14.85 22.19
CA ASP A 70 11.45 15.82 22.54
C ASP A 70 10.91 17.17 23.09
N LYS A 71 9.59 17.40 23.03
CA LYS A 71 8.92 18.61 23.55
C LYS A 71 8.25 18.41 24.90
N LYS A 72 8.37 17.23 25.54
CA LYS A 72 7.75 16.93 26.82
C LYS A 72 8.76 16.90 27.97
#